data_AF-A0A0G1FBU1-F1
#
_entry.id   AF-A0A0G1FBU1-F1
#
_cell.length_a   1.000
_cell.length_b   1.000
_cell.length_c   1.000
_cell.angle_alpha   90.00
_cell.angle_beta   90.00
_cell.angle_gamma   90.00
#
_symmetry.space_group_name_H-M   'P 1'
#
loop_
_entity.id
_entity.type
_entity.pdbx_description
1 polymer ?
#
loop_
_entity_poly.entity_id
_entity_poly.type
_entity_poly.pdbx_seq_one_letter_code
_entity_poly.pdbx_strand_id
1 'polypeptide(L)'
;MFKLNGKIKQAGMSYVELIVVLSIFSALSGLAIFNYGAFQNKVDIKNMASDIASKIVEAQRASLAGQWPPVSFTTPDGWKPSYGVYFNSSTATDSDGIPFNKKFIYFVDVNANDQYTGTSDCSNGTDECLSKIRITKDSKISSIKKCTGEDEVNDCNPIIGNSLSITFQRPDSGATFFPSLVDTYKYVLITVSSSDETANAFIKIYRSGRVQIN
;
A
#
# COMPACT_ATOMS: atom_id res chain seq x y z
N MET A 1 -20.04 -66.05 -38.43
CA MET A 1 -20.21 -64.92 -37.47
C MET A 1 -19.04 -64.98 -36.49
N PHE A 2 -17.96 -64.24 -36.74
CA PHE A 2 -16.75 -64.28 -35.90
C PHE A 2 -16.80 -63.12 -34.89
N LYS A 3 -16.95 -63.44 -33.61
CA LYS A 3 -16.78 -62.48 -32.51
C LYS A 3 -15.27 -62.32 -32.23
N LEU A 4 -14.70 -61.20 -32.65
CA LEU A 4 -13.36 -60.78 -32.21
C LEU A 4 -13.49 -60.15 -30.82
N ASN A 5 -13.17 -60.93 -29.79
CA ASN A 5 -13.06 -60.45 -28.41
C ASN A 5 -11.63 -59.94 -28.18
N GLY A 6 -11.37 -58.69 -28.58
CA GLY A 6 -10.07 -58.05 -28.38
C GLY A 6 -9.90 -57.60 -26.93
N LYS A 7 -9.19 -58.38 -26.11
CA LYS A 7 -8.75 -57.92 -24.78
C LYS A 7 -7.72 -56.81 -24.96
N ILE A 8 -8.06 -55.59 -24.53
CA ILE A 8 -7.13 -54.46 -24.46
C ILE A 8 -6.04 -54.84 -23.45
N LYS A 9 -4.80 -55.05 -23.92
CA LYS A 9 -3.65 -55.29 -23.03
C LYS A 9 -3.30 -53.96 -22.35
N GLN A 10 -3.53 -53.87 -21.04
CA GLN A 10 -2.98 -52.79 -20.23
C GLN A 10 -1.48 -53.03 -20.06
N ALA A 11 -0.68 -52.45 -20.95
CA ALA A 11 0.76 -52.41 -20.79
C ALA A 11 1.11 -51.33 -19.75
N GLY A 12 1.88 -51.71 -18.72
CA GLY A 12 2.46 -50.75 -17.78
C GLY A 12 3.51 -49.87 -18.45
N MET A 13 3.82 -48.72 -17.84
CA MET A 13 4.86 -47.81 -18.30
C MET A 13 6.24 -48.48 -18.23
N SER A 14 7.04 -48.39 -19.29
CA SER A 14 8.41 -48.88 -19.29
C SER A 14 9.33 -47.98 -18.46
N TYR A 15 10.41 -48.54 -17.91
CA TYR A 15 11.39 -47.77 -17.12
C TYR A 15 11.99 -46.59 -17.90
N VAL A 16 12.16 -46.74 -19.21
CA VAL A 16 12.69 -45.68 -20.07
C VAL A 16 11.69 -44.53 -20.19
N GLU A 17 10.40 -44.83 -20.39
CA GLU A 17 9.35 -43.80 -20.44
C GLU A 17 9.24 -43.05 -19.11
N LEU A 18 9.36 -43.74 -17.98
CA LEU A 18 9.33 -43.11 -16.66
C LEU A 18 10.47 -42.09 -16.48
N ILE A 19 11.69 -42.44 -16.89
CA ILE A 19 12.85 -41.55 -16.75
C ILE A 19 12.69 -40.30 -17.63
N VAL A 20 12.17 -40.44 -18.85
CA VAL A 20 11.92 -39.31 -19.75
C VAL A 20 10.83 -38.38 -19.19
N VAL A 21 9.78 -38.93 -18.58
CA VAL A 21 8.73 -38.10 -17.96
C VAL A 21 9.28 -37.34 -16.75
N LEU A 22 10.07 -38.00 -15.89
CA LEU A 22 10.68 -37.35 -14.73
C LEU A 22 11.68 -36.26 -15.11
N SER A 23 12.44 -36.44 -16.20
CA SER A 23 13.38 -35.42 -16.67
C SER A 23 12.65 -34.17 -17.18
N ILE A 24 11.59 -34.34 -17.96
CA ILE A 24 10.78 -33.20 -18.43
C ILE A 24 10.08 -32.52 -17.25
N PHE A 25 9.52 -33.30 -16.31
CA PHE A 25 8.83 -32.75 -15.14
C PHE A 25 9.77 -31.93 -14.24
N SER A 26 10.97 -32.44 -13.97
CA SER A 26 11.98 -31.72 -13.18
C SER A 26 12.44 -30.43 -13.86
N ALA A 27 12.64 -30.45 -15.19
CA ALA A 27 12.96 -29.25 -15.95
C ALA A 27 11.85 -28.20 -15.83
N LEU A 28 10.59 -28.58 -16.08
CA LEU A 28 9.45 -27.67 -15.97
C LEU A 28 9.26 -27.13 -14.55
N SER A 29 9.44 -27.97 -13.53
CA SER A 29 9.36 -27.57 -12.13
C SER A 29 10.46 -26.57 -11.75
N GLY A 30 11.67 -26.77 -12.29
CA GLY A 30 12.79 -25.84 -12.10
C GLY A 30 12.47 -24.44 -12.63
N LEU A 31 11.91 -24.34 -13.85
CA LEU A 31 11.48 -23.06 -14.42
C LEU A 31 10.38 -22.39 -13.60
N ALA A 32 9.42 -23.17 -13.08
CA ALA A 32 8.33 -22.65 -12.26
C ALA A 32 8.83 -22.08 -10.94
N ILE A 33 9.70 -22.81 -10.22
CA ILE A 33 10.27 -22.37 -8.95
C ILE A 33 11.15 -21.13 -9.14
N PHE A 34 11.95 -21.08 -10.21
CA PHE A 34 12.80 -19.93 -10.50
C PHE A 34 12.01 -18.63 -10.67
N ASN A 35 10.86 -18.67 -11.34
CA ASN A 35 10.00 -17.49 -11.55
C ASN A 35 9.08 -17.17 -10.37
N TYR A 36 8.89 -18.10 -9.42
CA TYR A 36 7.95 -17.93 -8.32
C TYR A 36 8.29 -16.74 -7.41
N GLY A 37 9.58 -16.52 -7.11
CA GLY A 37 10.01 -15.41 -6.26
C GLY A 37 9.63 -14.04 -6.81
N ALA A 38 9.87 -13.80 -8.11
CA ALA A 38 9.51 -12.54 -8.76
C ALA A 38 7.99 -12.33 -8.83
N PHE A 39 7.21 -13.41 -8.99
CA PHE A 39 5.76 -13.34 -8.93
C PHE A 39 5.27 -13.00 -7.51
N GLN A 40 5.81 -13.67 -6.50
CA GLN A 40 5.45 -13.44 -5.10
C GLN A 40 5.73 -11.98 -4.69
N ASN A 41 6.89 -11.43 -5.06
CA ASN A 41 7.22 -10.03 -4.80
C ASN A 41 6.20 -9.06 -5.43
N LYS A 42 5.77 -9.32 -6.67
CA LYS A 42 4.74 -8.50 -7.35
C LYS A 42 3.38 -8.56 -6.64
N VAL A 43 2.96 -9.75 -6.20
CA VAL A 43 1.71 -9.93 -5.45
C VAL A 43 1.78 -9.21 -4.11
N ASP A 44 2.91 -9.33 -3.42
CA ASP A 44 3.12 -8.72 -2.10
C ASP A 44 3.05 -7.19 -2.14
N ILE A 45 3.69 -6.57 -3.14
CA ILE A 45 3.62 -5.12 -3.35
C ILE A 45 2.20 -4.66 -3.68
N LYS A 46 1.48 -5.39 -4.53
CA LYS A 46 0.08 -5.05 -4.87
C LYS A 46 -0.83 -5.14 -3.66
N ASN A 47 -0.66 -6.18 -2.84
CA ASN A 47 -1.40 -6.31 -1.58
C ASN A 47 -1.09 -5.14 -0.65
N MET A 48 0.17 -4.76 -0.50
CA MET A 48 0.52 -3.60 0.33
C MET A 48 -0.07 -2.29 -0.20
N ALA A 49 -0.04 -2.08 -1.52
CA ALA A 49 -0.65 -0.89 -2.11
C ALA A 49 -2.17 -0.87 -1.86
N SER A 50 -2.82 -2.03 -1.90
CA SER A 50 -4.24 -2.18 -1.56
C SER A 50 -4.53 -1.93 -0.08
N ASP A 51 -3.65 -2.36 0.82
CA ASP A 51 -3.79 -2.11 2.26
C ASP A 51 -3.68 -0.62 2.56
N ILE A 52 -2.70 0.07 1.94
CA ILE A 52 -2.52 1.52 2.06
C ILE A 52 -3.76 2.26 1.53
N ALA A 53 -4.22 1.91 0.34
CA ALA A 53 -5.41 2.51 -0.26
C ALA A 53 -6.66 2.28 0.62
N SER A 54 -6.82 1.09 1.19
CA SER A 54 -7.92 0.78 2.09
C SER A 54 -7.89 1.64 3.34
N LYS A 55 -6.71 1.92 3.91
CA LYS A 55 -6.56 2.81 5.06
C LYS A 55 -6.85 4.28 4.75
N ILE A 56 -6.54 4.74 3.54
CA ILE A 56 -6.94 6.09 3.08
C ILE A 56 -8.47 6.17 2.94
N VAL A 57 -9.11 5.17 2.36
CA VAL A 57 -10.58 5.11 2.22
C VAL A 57 -11.25 4.98 3.59
N GLU A 58 -10.66 4.25 4.53
CA GLU A 58 -11.12 4.18 5.92
C GLU A 58 -11.08 5.56 6.59
N ALA A 59 -9.99 6.31 6.43
CA ALA A 59 -9.88 7.68 6.93
C ALA A 59 -10.98 8.59 6.36
N GLN A 60 -11.15 8.57 5.03
CA GLN A 60 -12.20 9.34 4.36
C GLN A 60 -13.60 9.01 4.90
N ARG A 61 -13.90 7.72 5.09
CA ARG A 61 -15.18 7.26 5.63
C ARG A 61 -15.38 7.69 7.07
N ALA A 62 -14.35 7.59 7.92
CA ALA A 62 -14.41 7.99 9.32
C ALA A 62 -14.72 9.50 9.45
N SER A 63 -14.07 10.34 8.64
CA SER A 63 -14.35 11.79 8.60
C SER A 63 -15.77 12.09 8.12
N LEU A 64 -16.20 11.48 7.02
CA LEU A 64 -17.52 11.75 6.43
C LEU A 64 -18.68 11.24 7.29
N ALA A 65 -18.51 10.08 7.92
CA ALA A 65 -19.48 9.52 8.87
C ALA A 65 -19.57 10.33 10.16
N GLY A 66 -18.64 11.25 10.38
CA GLY A 66 -18.58 12.06 11.59
C GLY A 66 -18.23 11.23 12.82
N GLN A 67 -17.34 10.24 12.65
CA GLN A 67 -16.92 9.37 13.74
C GLN A 67 -16.21 10.21 14.81
N TRP A 68 -16.67 10.09 16.06
CA TRP A 68 -16.00 10.75 17.18
C TRP A 68 -14.68 10.04 17.48
N PRO A 69 -13.63 10.80 17.82
CA PRO A 69 -12.36 10.21 18.22
C PRO A 69 -12.55 9.41 19.52
N PRO A 70 -11.64 8.47 19.81
CA PRO A 70 -11.66 7.77 21.08
C PRO A 70 -11.66 8.74 22.27
N VAL A 71 -12.20 8.31 23.40
CA VAL A 71 -12.37 9.14 24.62
C VAL A 71 -11.07 9.71 25.20
N SER A 72 -9.92 9.21 24.76
CA SER A 72 -8.60 9.71 25.16
C SER A 72 -8.25 11.06 24.53
N PHE A 73 -8.88 11.43 23.42
CA PHE A 73 -8.53 12.61 22.64
C PHE A 73 -9.36 13.83 23.08
N THR A 74 -8.69 14.95 23.32
CA THR A 74 -9.35 16.23 23.59
C THR A 74 -9.48 17.04 22.30
N THR A 75 -10.71 17.25 21.85
CA THR A 75 -11.01 18.08 20.68
C THR A 75 -11.43 19.49 21.11
N PRO A 76 -11.05 20.54 20.36
CA PRO A 76 -11.58 21.90 20.56
C PRO A 76 -13.10 21.97 20.45
N ASP A 77 -13.69 23.00 21.05
CA ASP A 77 -15.11 23.29 20.86
C ASP A 77 -15.40 23.58 19.37
N GLY A 78 -16.45 22.98 18.82
CA GLY A 78 -16.77 23.07 17.38
C GLY A 78 -15.85 22.26 16.45
N TRP A 79 -15.02 21.35 16.98
CA TRP A 79 -14.19 20.47 16.16
C TRP A 79 -15.02 19.65 15.18
N LYS A 80 -14.50 19.55 13.95
CA LYS A 80 -15.10 18.75 12.89
C LYS A 80 -14.29 17.47 12.71
N PRO A 81 -14.94 16.31 12.59
CA PRO A 81 -14.27 15.05 12.32
C PRO A 81 -13.29 15.14 11.14
N SER A 82 -12.01 14.97 11.48
CA SER A 82 -10.87 15.04 10.57
C SER A 82 -9.93 13.86 10.84
N TYR A 83 -9.85 12.94 9.88
CA TYR A 83 -9.01 11.75 9.91
C TYR A 83 -8.08 11.76 8.71
N GLY A 84 -6.92 11.14 8.89
CA GLY A 84 -5.91 11.14 7.84
C GLY A 84 -4.91 10.01 7.94
N VAL A 85 -4.07 9.94 6.91
CA VAL A 85 -2.93 9.03 6.86
C VAL A 85 -1.66 9.83 6.64
N TYR A 86 -0.65 9.54 7.45
CA TYR A 86 0.67 10.16 7.39
C TYR A 86 1.68 9.16 6.83
N PHE A 87 2.43 9.63 5.84
CA PHE A 87 3.51 8.91 5.18
C PHE A 87 4.82 9.67 5.35
N ASN A 88 5.90 8.91 5.49
CA ASN A 88 7.24 9.47 5.49
C ASN A 88 8.18 8.52 4.75
N SER A 89 8.81 8.98 3.67
CA SER A 89 9.72 8.17 2.84
C SER A 89 11.18 8.24 3.29
N SER A 90 11.46 8.82 4.46
CA SER A 90 12.81 8.86 5.02
C SER A 90 13.29 7.46 5.43
N THR A 91 14.58 7.20 5.22
CA THR A 91 15.26 6.01 5.74
C THR A 91 15.67 6.14 7.20
N ALA A 92 15.46 7.32 7.81
CA ALA A 92 15.68 7.52 9.22
C ALA A 92 14.81 6.58 10.05
N THR A 93 15.33 6.22 11.21
CA THR A 93 14.71 5.25 12.10
C THR A 93 14.00 5.99 13.22
N ASP A 94 12.85 5.45 13.60
CA ASP A 94 12.07 5.92 14.73
C ASP A 94 12.63 5.46 16.10
N SER A 95 12.07 5.98 17.19
CA SER A 95 12.29 5.51 18.59
C SER A 95 12.17 3.99 18.74
N ASP A 96 11.25 3.39 17.98
CA ASP A 96 10.99 1.94 17.90
C ASP A 96 12.05 1.13 17.13
N GLY A 97 13.07 1.76 16.53
CA GLY A 97 14.04 1.06 15.68
C GLY A 97 13.51 0.73 14.27
N ILE A 98 12.38 1.32 13.85
CA ILE A 98 11.75 1.04 12.54
C ILE A 98 11.94 2.23 11.59
N PRO A 99 12.47 2.00 10.37
CA PRO A 99 12.58 3.04 9.34
C PRO A 99 11.23 3.66 8.98
N PHE A 100 11.18 4.98 8.79
CA PHE A 100 9.94 5.69 8.43
C PHE A 100 9.33 5.18 7.12
N ASN A 101 10.15 4.85 6.13
CA ASN A 101 9.71 4.28 4.85
C ASN A 101 9.10 2.86 4.96
N LYS A 102 9.14 2.21 6.13
CA LYS A 102 8.52 0.90 6.41
C LYS A 102 7.31 1.01 7.34
N LYS A 103 6.73 2.20 7.47
CA LYS A 103 5.51 2.40 8.25
C LYS A 103 4.70 3.57 7.71
N PHE A 104 3.42 3.57 8.05
CA PHE A 104 2.55 4.72 7.88
C PHE A 104 1.61 4.80 9.07
N ILE A 105 1.08 5.99 9.34
CA ILE A 105 0.33 6.27 10.55
C ILE A 105 -1.09 6.67 10.15
N TYR A 106 -2.08 5.99 10.74
CA TYR A 106 -3.46 6.42 10.72
C TYR A 106 -3.69 7.33 11.92
N PHE A 107 -4.19 8.54 11.69
CA PHE A 107 -4.27 9.58 12.70
C PHE A 107 -5.60 10.33 12.63
N VAL A 108 -5.93 11.00 13.73
CA VAL A 108 -7.02 11.98 13.84
C VAL A 108 -6.40 13.35 14.03
N ASP A 109 -6.81 14.31 13.20
CA ASP A 109 -6.38 15.70 13.29
C ASP A 109 -7.25 16.42 14.34
N VAL A 110 -6.80 16.42 15.59
CA VAL A 110 -7.55 17.00 16.73
C VAL A 110 -7.40 18.50 16.81
N ASN A 111 -6.29 19.06 16.31
CA ASN A 111 -6.00 20.49 16.37
C ASN A 111 -6.49 21.24 15.11
N ALA A 112 -7.01 20.53 14.12
CA ALA A 112 -7.52 21.04 12.85
C ALA A 112 -6.46 21.80 12.02
N ASN A 113 -5.22 21.30 11.99
CA ASN A 113 -4.12 21.90 11.24
C ASN A 113 -3.75 21.15 9.95
N ASP A 114 -4.51 20.12 9.56
CA ASP A 114 -4.29 19.27 8.39
C ASP A 114 -2.96 18.49 8.39
N GLN A 115 -2.25 18.45 9.51
CA GLN A 115 -0.94 17.87 9.65
C GLN A 115 -0.92 16.85 10.79
N TYR A 116 -0.23 15.72 10.56
CA TYR A 116 0.17 14.89 11.69
C TYR A 116 1.27 15.59 12.50
N THR A 117 0.93 16.03 13.70
CA THR A 117 1.88 16.64 14.67
C THR A 117 2.32 15.68 15.75
N GLY A 118 1.87 14.44 15.66
CA GLY A 118 2.04 13.49 16.73
C GLY A 118 3.42 12.88 16.89
N THR A 119 3.69 12.37 18.09
CA THR A 119 4.87 11.55 18.35
C THR A 119 4.70 10.16 17.73
N SER A 120 5.81 9.57 17.37
CA SER A 120 5.85 8.41 16.48
C SER A 120 5.45 7.07 17.12
N ASP A 121 5.18 7.06 18.42
CA ASP A 121 4.95 5.83 19.19
C ASP A 121 3.47 5.55 19.50
N CYS A 122 2.54 6.47 19.22
CA CYS A 122 1.10 6.26 19.43
C CYS A 122 0.71 5.80 20.86
N SER A 123 1.62 6.00 21.81
CA SER A 123 1.56 5.44 23.17
C SER A 123 0.76 6.32 24.13
N ASN A 124 0.60 7.60 23.79
CA ASN A 124 0.01 8.60 24.66
C ASN A 124 -1.31 9.05 24.04
N GLY A 125 -2.43 8.82 24.73
CA GLY A 125 -3.77 9.16 24.24
C GLY A 125 -4.04 10.66 24.01
N THR A 126 -3.06 11.53 24.25
CA THR A 126 -3.06 12.96 23.92
C THR A 126 -2.53 13.26 22.51
N ASP A 127 -2.07 12.22 21.83
CA ASP A 127 -1.34 12.32 20.58
C ASP A 127 -2.23 11.95 19.41
N GLU A 128 -2.13 12.63 18.27
CA GLU A 128 -3.02 12.48 17.10
C GLU A 128 -3.04 11.07 16.49
N CYS A 129 -2.09 10.21 16.87
CA CYS A 129 -2.01 8.87 16.35
C CYS A 129 -3.12 7.93 16.84
N LEU A 130 -3.80 7.27 15.91
CA LEU A 130 -4.73 6.17 16.21
C LEU A 130 -4.07 4.80 16.07
N SER A 131 -3.32 4.61 14.98
CA SER A 131 -2.70 3.32 14.69
C SER A 131 -1.44 3.48 13.86
N LYS A 132 -0.40 2.74 14.24
CA LYS A 132 0.85 2.60 13.50
C LYS A 132 0.81 1.31 12.68
N ILE A 133 0.80 1.43 11.36
CA ILE A 133 0.79 0.27 10.48
C ILE A 133 2.23 0.04 10.00
N ARG A 134 2.81 -1.08 10.41
CA ARG A 134 4.14 -1.53 10.00
C ARG A 134 4.04 -2.30 8.70
N ILE A 135 4.94 -2.02 7.78
CA ILE A 135 5.12 -2.77 6.54
C ILE A 135 5.94 -4.02 6.88
N THR A 136 5.29 -5.19 6.91
CA THR A 136 5.86 -6.45 7.41
C THR A 136 6.58 -7.28 6.34
N LYS A 137 6.58 -6.83 5.08
CA LYS A 137 7.23 -7.51 3.95
C LYS A 137 8.46 -6.74 3.47
N ASP A 138 9.21 -7.33 2.54
CA ASP A 138 10.42 -6.74 1.95
C ASP A 138 10.09 -5.62 0.95
N SER A 139 9.25 -4.68 1.39
CA SER A 139 8.74 -3.57 0.63
C SER A 139 8.89 -2.27 1.42
N LYS A 140 8.98 -1.17 0.68
CA LYS A 140 9.23 0.17 1.23
C LYS A 140 8.44 1.20 0.44
N ILE A 141 8.09 2.30 1.11
CA ILE A 141 7.62 3.51 0.43
C ILE A 141 8.85 4.17 -0.18
N SER A 142 8.99 4.10 -1.50
CA SER A 142 10.20 4.53 -2.20
C SER A 142 10.18 6.02 -2.50
N SER A 143 9.04 6.54 -2.92
CA SER A 143 8.90 7.97 -3.23
C SER A 143 7.47 8.46 -3.09
N ILE A 144 7.36 9.74 -2.73
CA ILE A 144 6.11 10.47 -2.67
C ILE A 144 6.26 11.69 -3.58
N LYS A 145 5.40 11.78 -4.59
CA LYS A 145 5.46 12.82 -5.62
C LYS A 145 4.12 13.51 -5.80
N LYS A 146 4.15 14.77 -6.22
CA LYS A 146 3.01 15.58 -6.63
C LYS A 146 3.00 15.71 -8.15
N CYS A 147 1.85 15.49 -8.79
CA CYS A 147 1.74 15.40 -10.24
C CYS A 147 0.71 16.40 -10.79
N THR A 148 1.03 16.99 -11.93
CA THR A 148 0.21 18.00 -12.64
C THR A 148 -0.58 17.43 -13.82
N GLY A 149 -0.02 16.44 -14.52
CA GLY A 149 -0.68 15.72 -15.62
C GLY A 149 -1.80 14.78 -15.15
N GLU A 150 -2.57 14.20 -16.09
CA GLU A 150 -3.63 13.23 -15.77
C GLU A 150 -3.11 11.80 -15.65
N ASP A 151 -2.06 11.44 -16.39
CA ASP A 151 -1.61 10.04 -16.45
C ASP A 151 -0.11 9.79 -16.55
N GLU A 152 0.75 10.81 -16.54
CA GLU A 152 2.19 10.60 -16.70
C GLU A 152 2.93 10.68 -15.36
N VAL A 153 3.57 9.57 -14.99
CA VAL A 153 4.54 9.50 -13.87
C VAL A 153 5.73 10.46 -14.07
N ASN A 154 5.95 10.90 -15.32
CA ASN A 154 7.07 11.74 -15.72
C ASN A 154 6.90 13.23 -15.37
N ASP A 155 5.65 13.69 -15.17
CA ASP A 155 5.36 15.08 -14.78
C ASP A 155 5.07 15.18 -13.27
N CYS A 156 5.84 14.42 -12.50
CA CYS A 156 5.70 14.29 -11.06
C CYS A 156 6.96 14.78 -10.34
N ASN A 157 6.79 15.76 -9.47
CA ASN A 157 7.87 16.34 -8.68
C ASN A 157 7.89 15.74 -7.26
N PRO A 158 9.05 15.52 -6.63
CA PRO A 158 9.09 15.06 -5.25
C PRO A 158 8.47 16.08 -4.30
N ILE A 159 7.86 15.59 -3.20
CA ILE A 159 7.39 16.46 -2.12
C ILE A 159 8.57 16.85 -1.22
N ILE A 160 8.63 18.13 -0.85
CA ILE A 160 9.68 18.66 0.01
C ILE A 160 9.52 18.07 1.42
N GLY A 161 10.61 17.57 2.00
CA GLY A 161 10.62 17.06 3.38
C GLY A 161 10.29 15.57 3.53
N ASN A 162 10.04 14.84 2.44
CA ASN A 162 9.74 13.39 2.42
C ASN A 162 8.53 12.98 3.29
N SER A 163 7.74 13.93 3.78
CA SER A 163 6.57 13.71 4.60
C SER A 163 5.32 14.18 3.86
N LEU A 164 4.24 13.44 4.05
CA LEU A 164 2.93 13.76 3.49
C LEU A 164 1.85 13.38 4.49
N SER A 165 1.03 14.33 4.89
CA SER A 165 -0.25 14.07 5.56
C SER A 165 -1.37 14.20 4.54
N ILE A 166 -2.29 13.24 4.55
CA ILE A 166 -3.49 13.27 3.73
C ILE A 166 -4.66 13.28 4.70
N THR A 167 -5.37 14.39 4.79
CA THR A 167 -6.52 14.58 5.69
C THR A 167 -7.82 14.69 4.92
N PHE A 168 -8.91 14.26 5.55
CA PHE A 168 -10.27 14.41 5.05
C PHE A 168 -11.09 15.07 6.13
N GLN A 169 -11.84 16.11 5.81
CA GLN A 169 -12.60 16.87 6.80
C GLN A 169 -14.06 17.05 6.36
N ARG A 170 -15.00 16.74 7.27
CA ARG A 170 -16.43 16.98 7.02
C ARG A 170 -16.71 18.48 6.81
N PRO A 171 -17.58 18.88 5.85
CA PRO A 171 -18.45 18.05 5.01
C PRO A 171 -17.87 17.62 3.66
N ASP A 172 -16.64 17.98 3.36
CA ASP A 172 -16.03 17.70 2.06
C ASP A 172 -15.46 16.27 2.02
N SER A 173 -15.67 15.59 0.91
CA SER A 173 -15.02 14.29 0.64
C SER A 173 -13.61 14.45 0.05
N GLY A 174 -13.22 15.68 -0.25
CA GLY A 174 -11.91 16.03 -0.78
C GLY A 174 -10.76 15.67 0.17
N ALA A 175 -9.64 15.32 -0.44
CA ALA A 175 -8.38 15.11 0.27
C ALA A 175 -7.61 16.43 0.36
N THR A 176 -7.25 16.82 1.58
CA THR A 176 -6.29 17.89 1.84
C THR A 176 -4.91 17.28 2.01
N PHE A 177 -3.90 17.91 1.41
CA PHE A 177 -2.53 17.43 1.45
C PHE A 177 -1.66 18.42 2.24
N PHE A 178 -0.85 17.89 3.15
CA PHE A 178 0.15 18.67 3.89
C PHE A 178 1.56 18.10 3.65
N PRO A 179 2.57 18.92 3.29
CA PRO A 179 2.50 20.39 3.12
C PRO A 179 1.59 20.80 1.95
N SER A 180 0.90 21.93 2.12
CA SER A 180 -0.09 22.41 1.14
C SER A 180 0.51 22.44 -0.26
N LEU A 181 -0.14 21.72 -1.16
CA LEU A 181 0.25 21.63 -2.56
C LEU A 181 -0.37 22.81 -3.31
N VAL A 182 0.46 23.54 -4.08
CA VAL A 182 -0.01 24.62 -4.95
C VAL A 182 -1.12 24.10 -5.89
N ASP A 183 -2.16 24.91 -6.16
CA ASP A 183 -3.39 24.49 -6.86
C ASP A 183 -3.20 23.89 -8.27
N THR A 184 -1.99 23.94 -8.83
CA THR A 184 -1.65 23.30 -10.11
C THR A 184 -1.63 21.77 -10.04
N TYR A 185 -1.43 21.16 -8.87
CA TYR A 185 -1.29 19.69 -8.75
C TYR A 185 -2.65 18.99 -8.71
N LYS A 186 -2.83 17.95 -9.54
CA LYS A 186 -4.09 17.18 -9.64
C LYS A 186 -4.16 16.00 -8.67
N TYR A 187 -3.02 15.33 -8.45
CA TYR A 187 -2.94 14.17 -7.56
C TYR A 187 -1.56 14.00 -6.93
N VAL A 188 -1.52 13.21 -5.85
CA VAL A 188 -0.30 12.72 -5.21
C VAL A 188 -0.08 11.27 -5.63
N LEU A 189 1.14 10.94 -6.01
CA LEU A 189 1.62 9.61 -6.35
C LEU A 189 2.49 9.07 -5.21
N ILE A 190 2.04 8.01 -4.56
CA ILE A 190 2.85 7.23 -3.62
C ILE A 190 3.36 6.01 -4.38
N THR A 191 4.68 5.86 -4.43
CA THR A 191 5.33 4.69 -5.03
C THR A 191 5.77 3.75 -3.94
N VAL A 192 5.32 2.51 -4.08
CA VAL A 192 5.73 1.39 -3.26
C VAL A 192 6.67 0.53 -4.09
N SER A 193 7.84 0.21 -3.56
CA SER A 193 8.77 -0.71 -4.21
C SER A 193 9.12 -1.87 -3.29
N SER A 194 9.53 -2.98 -3.88
CA SER A 194 10.28 -4.02 -3.16
C SER A 194 11.65 -3.46 -2.78
N SER A 195 12.32 -4.07 -1.79
CA SER A 195 13.66 -3.67 -1.37
C SER A 195 14.70 -3.84 -2.46
N ASP A 196 14.50 -4.81 -3.36
CA ASP A 196 15.30 -5.06 -4.57
C ASP A 196 14.90 -4.19 -5.77
N GLU A 197 13.86 -3.35 -5.63
CA GLU A 197 13.33 -2.43 -6.64
C GLU A 197 12.87 -3.08 -7.97
N THR A 198 12.73 -4.42 -7.98
CA THR A 198 12.33 -5.18 -9.19
C THR A 198 10.84 -5.07 -9.49
N ALA A 199 10.04 -4.71 -8.49
CA ALA A 199 8.60 -4.56 -8.60
C ALA A 199 8.15 -3.28 -7.90
N ASN A 200 7.19 -2.59 -8.52
CA ASN A 200 6.64 -1.32 -8.07
C ASN A 200 5.11 -1.34 -8.17
N ALA A 201 4.45 -0.65 -7.25
CA ALA A 201 3.03 -0.30 -7.35
C ALA A 201 2.86 1.20 -7.13
N PHE A 202 1.86 1.74 -7.81
CA PHE A 202 1.58 3.16 -7.85
C PHE A 202 0.21 3.44 -7.25
N ILE A 203 0.16 4.30 -6.23
CA ILE A 203 -1.08 4.73 -5.61
C ILE A 203 -1.28 6.21 -5.96
N LYS A 204 -2.30 6.50 -6.77
CA LYS A 204 -2.71 7.87 -7.13
C LYS A 204 -3.84 8.32 -6.22
N ILE A 205 -3.68 9.48 -5.60
CA ILE A 205 -4.67 10.06 -4.68
C ILE A 205 -5.02 11.45 -5.19
N TYR A 206 -6.27 11.63 -5.60
CA TYR A 206 -6.78 12.88 -6.16
C TYR A 206 -7.31 13.79 -5.06
N ARG A 207 -7.30 15.10 -5.29
CA ARG A 207 -7.92 16.08 -4.37
C ARG A 207 -9.41 15.85 -4.16
N SER A 208 -10.09 15.20 -5.11
CA SER A 208 -11.49 14.78 -4.95
C SER A 208 -11.71 13.65 -3.92
N GLY A 209 -10.64 13.09 -3.37
CA GLY A 209 -10.68 11.92 -2.50
C GLY A 209 -10.72 10.58 -3.25
N ARG A 210 -10.67 10.58 -4.58
CA ARG A 210 -10.53 9.35 -5.36
C ARG A 210 -9.15 8.73 -5.14
N VAL A 211 -9.12 7.42 -4.88
CA VAL A 211 -7.89 6.62 -4.78
C VAL A 211 -7.86 5.62 -5.93
N GLN A 212 -6.74 5.53 -6.64
CA GLN A 212 -6.50 4.58 -7.73
C GLN A 212 -5.18 3.84 -7.51
N ILE A 213 -5.18 2.54 -7.74
CA ILE A 213 -4.01 1.66 -7.63
C ILE A 213 -3.67 1.14 -9.03
N ASN A 214 -2.41 1.28 -9.45
CA ASN A 214 -1.88 0.74 -10.71
C ASN A 214 -0.66 -0.15 -10.46
#